data_AF-A0A944GNY5-F1
#
_entry.id   AF-A0A944GNY5-F1
#
_cell.length_a   1.000
_cell.length_b   1.000
_cell.length_c   1.000
_cell.angle_alpha   90.00
_cell.angle_beta   90.00
_cell.angle_gamma   90.00
#
_symmetry.space_group_name_H-M   'P 1'
#
loop_
_entity.id
_entity.type
_entity.pdbx_description
1 polymer ?
#
loop_
_entity_poly.entity_id
_entity_poly.type
_entity_poly.pdbx_seq_one_letter_code
_entity_poly.pdbx_strand_id
1 'polypeptide(L)'
;MTKLRSLIFRELKVSKKLYIMRFLFLFAFIAFAIAGTFLFNGIFAEMPGKEKIIKTFTEMLSMLIMLCSTVFFADDTAFKSDLVSGWNNYSYVLPLTAAERAIVKLICFIGALGISVLFGMACVILINLIAGTQFEIGYVVLLFILIDFILLSKIIIDSFVLRARNTDEYKKMKNTGSFICLASLICITLVILKCAGFDFAA
;
A
#
# COMPACT_ATOMS: atom_id res chain seq x y z
N MET A 1 -20.59 2.43 -21.53
CA MET A 1 -19.13 2.16 -21.43
C MET A 1 -18.24 3.39 -21.65
N THR A 2 -18.55 4.29 -22.60
CA THR A 2 -17.77 5.51 -22.88
C THR A 2 -17.62 6.47 -21.69
N LYS A 3 -18.69 6.66 -20.91
CA LYS A 3 -18.70 7.51 -19.70
C LYS A 3 -17.77 6.99 -18.58
N LEU A 4 -17.66 5.67 -18.41
CA LEU A 4 -16.82 5.07 -17.37
C LEU A 4 -15.33 5.17 -17.74
N ARG A 5 -15.01 5.00 -19.04
CA ARG A 5 -13.65 5.19 -19.57
C ARG A 5 -13.16 6.63 -19.43
N SER A 6 -14.01 7.63 -19.69
CA SER A 6 -13.62 9.04 -19.54
C SER A 6 -13.36 9.42 -18.07
N LEU A 7 -14.11 8.85 -17.13
CA LEU A 7 -13.87 9.02 -15.70
C LEU A 7 -12.55 8.41 -15.24
N ILE A 8 -12.27 7.18 -15.66
CA ILE A 8 -10.97 6.52 -15.39
C ILE A 8 -9.83 7.39 -15.93
N PHE A 9 -9.96 7.88 -17.17
CA PHE A 9 -8.93 8.73 -17.77
C PHE A 9 -8.72 10.02 -16.99
N ARG A 10 -9.79 10.66 -16.53
CA ARG A 10 -9.68 11.87 -15.71
C ARG A 10 -9.00 11.58 -14.37
N GLU A 11 -9.44 10.56 -13.65
CA GLU A 11 -8.87 10.14 -12.37
C GLU A 11 -7.37 9.83 -12.48
N LEU A 12 -6.99 9.09 -13.53
CA LEU A 12 -5.59 8.84 -13.84
C LEU A 12 -4.84 10.13 -14.17
N LYS A 13 -5.41 11.05 -14.94
CA LYS A 13 -4.75 12.31 -15.32
C LYS A 13 -4.50 13.21 -14.11
N VAL A 14 -5.45 13.31 -13.18
CA VAL A 14 -5.32 14.10 -11.95
C VAL A 14 -4.30 13.45 -11.00
N SER A 15 -4.35 12.13 -10.86
CA SER A 15 -3.48 11.38 -9.97
C SER A 15 -2.09 11.07 -10.56
N LYS A 16 -1.88 11.32 -11.87
CA LYS A 16 -0.66 10.96 -12.62
C LYS A 16 0.62 11.43 -11.95
N LYS A 17 0.70 12.73 -11.62
CA LYS A 17 1.92 13.31 -11.02
C LYS A 17 2.26 12.62 -9.70
N LEU A 18 1.24 12.26 -8.93
CA LEU A 18 1.41 11.65 -7.63
C LEU A 18 1.79 10.16 -7.74
N TYR A 19 1.19 9.42 -8.69
CA TYR A 19 1.63 8.07 -9.01
C TYR A 19 3.09 8.03 -9.48
N ILE A 20 3.49 8.99 -10.33
CA ILE A 20 4.89 9.12 -10.76
C ILE A 20 5.80 9.37 -9.57
N MET A 21 5.47 10.33 -8.70
CA MET A 21 6.29 10.64 -7.51
C MET A 21 6.40 9.42 -6.58
N ARG A 22 5.29 8.71 -6.32
CA ARG A 22 5.28 7.49 -5.50
C ARG A 22 6.14 6.39 -6.10
N PHE A 23 6.02 6.17 -7.41
CA PHE A 23 6.84 5.19 -8.12
C PHE A 23 8.32 5.56 -8.07
N LEU A 24 8.65 6.86 -8.16
CA LEU A 24 10.02 7.35 -8.06
C LEU A 24 10.61 7.17 -6.66
N PHE A 25 9.81 7.41 -5.61
CA PHE A 25 10.21 7.11 -4.23
C PHE A 25 10.40 5.61 -3.99
N LEU A 26 9.48 4.78 -4.49
CA LEU A 26 9.59 3.32 -4.42
C LEU A 26 10.87 2.85 -5.13
N PHE A 27 11.14 3.38 -6.33
CA PHE A 27 12.33 3.09 -7.11
C PHE A 27 13.61 3.50 -6.37
N ALA A 28 13.65 4.72 -5.80
CA ALA A 28 14.79 5.18 -5.01
C ALA A 28 15.03 4.31 -3.78
N PHE A 29 13.96 3.92 -3.06
CA PHE A 29 14.05 3.02 -1.93
C PHE A 29 14.60 1.65 -2.32
N ILE A 30 14.14 1.11 -3.45
CA ILE A 30 14.62 -0.18 -3.99
C ILE A 30 16.07 -0.08 -4.46
N ALA A 31 16.45 1.00 -5.12
CA ALA A 31 17.84 1.22 -5.54
C ALA A 31 18.77 1.28 -4.31
N PHE A 32 18.33 1.96 -3.24
CA PHE A 32 19.02 1.98 -1.96
C PHE A 32 19.11 0.59 -1.32
N ALA A 33 18.03 -0.19 -1.34
CA ALA A 33 17.99 -1.56 -0.85
C ALA A 33 18.99 -2.48 -1.58
N ILE A 34 19.05 -2.40 -2.91
CA ILE A 34 19.96 -3.20 -3.73
C ILE A 34 21.41 -2.78 -3.46
N ALA A 35 21.71 -1.47 -3.48
CA ALA A 35 23.05 -0.97 -3.18
C ALA A 35 23.49 -1.34 -1.76
N GLY A 36 22.58 -1.25 -0.79
CA GLY A 36 22.79 -1.68 0.59
C GLY A 36 23.13 -3.17 0.67
N THR A 37 22.44 -4.03 -0.08
CA THR A 37 22.71 -5.47 -0.12
C THR A 37 24.09 -5.78 -0.72
N PHE A 38 24.50 -5.08 -1.77
CA PHE A 38 25.86 -5.21 -2.33
C PHE A 38 26.95 -4.80 -1.34
N LEU A 39 26.78 -3.65 -0.68
CA LEU A 39 27.74 -3.17 0.32
C LEU A 39 27.81 -4.12 1.53
N PHE A 40 26.67 -4.61 2.00
CA PHE A 40 26.61 -5.55 3.13
C PHE A 40 27.31 -6.87 2.78
N ASN A 41 27.07 -7.43 1.59
CA ASN A 41 27.78 -8.64 1.15
C ASN A 41 29.30 -8.44 1.05
N GLY A 42 29.76 -7.26 0.64
CA GLY A 42 31.19 -6.94 0.60
C GLY A 42 31.84 -6.83 1.98
N ILE A 43 31.16 -6.16 2.93
CA ILE A 43 31.69 -5.92 4.29
C ILE A 43 31.75 -7.20 5.12
N PHE A 44 30.72 -8.05 5.01
CA PHE A 44 30.59 -9.26 5.82
C PHE A 44 31.15 -10.53 5.14
N ALA A 45 31.84 -10.38 4.01
CA ALA A 45 32.36 -11.49 3.22
C ALA A 45 33.26 -12.45 4.04
N GLU A 46 33.99 -11.94 5.03
CA GLU A 46 34.99 -12.68 5.81
C GLU A 46 34.55 -13.00 7.26
N MET A 47 33.33 -12.62 7.69
CA MET A 47 32.90 -12.86 9.06
C MET A 47 32.38 -14.31 9.28
N PRO A 48 32.73 -14.95 10.41
CA PRO A 48 32.13 -16.22 10.79
C PRO A 48 30.64 -16.05 11.11
N GLY A 49 29.79 -16.94 10.57
CA GLY A 49 28.34 -16.87 10.73
C GLY A 49 27.62 -15.91 9.78
N LYS A 50 28.30 -15.37 8.76
CA LYS A 50 27.75 -14.42 7.77
C LYS A 50 26.45 -14.88 7.12
N GLU A 51 26.28 -16.19 6.86
CA GLU A 51 25.10 -16.72 6.17
C GLU A 51 23.80 -16.42 6.92
N LYS A 52 23.80 -16.55 8.25
CA LYS A 52 22.63 -16.23 9.07
C LYS A 52 22.36 -14.72 9.07
N ILE A 53 23.41 -13.91 9.19
CA ILE A 53 23.28 -12.45 9.24
C ILE A 53 22.74 -11.92 7.90
N ILE A 54 23.30 -12.39 6.78
CA ILE A 54 22.88 -12.03 5.43
C ILE A 54 21.44 -12.47 5.20
N LYS A 55 21.07 -13.71 5.59
CA LYS A 55 19.70 -14.21 5.48
C LYS A 55 18.69 -13.38 6.27
N THR A 56 18.97 -13.06 7.54
CA THR A 56 18.06 -12.24 8.35
C THR A 56 17.94 -10.82 7.79
N PHE A 57 19.05 -10.24 7.31
CA PHE A 57 19.04 -8.92 6.71
C PHE A 57 18.20 -8.90 5.42
N THR A 58 18.39 -9.86 4.53
CA THR A 58 17.66 -9.95 3.26
C THR A 58 16.19 -10.25 3.46
N GLU A 59 15.83 -11.07 4.45
CA GLU A 59 14.45 -11.29 4.88
C GLU A 59 13.78 -9.99 5.34
N MET A 60 14.43 -9.27 6.26
CA MET A 60 13.91 -8.00 6.78
C MET A 60 13.73 -6.97 5.66
N LEU A 61 14.70 -6.87 4.75
CA LEU A 61 14.65 -5.97 3.61
C LEU A 61 13.54 -6.36 2.62
N SER A 62 13.38 -7.65 2.35
CA SER A 62 12.32 -8.18 1.49
C SER A 62 10.93 -7.87 2.05
N MET A 63 10.72 -8.05 3.35
CA MET A 63 9.48 -7.67 4.03
C MET A 63 9.21 -6.16 3.93
N LEU A 64 10.25 -5.33 4.10
CA LEU A 64 10.10 -3.88 4.05
C LEU A 64 9.77 -3.39 2.63
N ILE A 65 10.35 -4.01 1.60
CA ILE A 65 10.01 -3.74 0.20
C ILE A 65 8.56 -4.11 -0.10
N MET A 66 8.08 -5.26 0.37
CA MET A 66 6.69 -5.67 0.18
C MET A 66 5.70 -4.76 0.92
N LEU A 67 6.07 -4.30 2.12
CA LEU A 67 5.25 -3.34 2.86
C LEU A 67 5.21 -1.98 2.16
N CYS A 68 6.36 -1.48 1.69
CA CYS A 68 6.43 -0.22 0.95
C CYS A 68 5.68 -0.29 -0.38
N SER A 69 5.82 -1.38 -1.14
CA SER A 69 5.14 -1.53 -2.44
C SER A 69 3.62 -1.58 -2.30
N THR A 70 3.10 -2.04 -1.17
CA THR A 70 1.67 -2.14 -0.92
C THR A 70 1.10 -0.85 -0.29
N VAL A 71 1.78 -0.27 0.71
CA VAL A 71 1.27 0.89 1.48
C VAL A 71 1.36 2.21 0.71
N PHE A 72 2.41 2.43 -0.09
CA PHE A 72 2.64 3.73 -0.72
C PHE A 72 1.54 4.17 -1.69
N PHE A 73 0.70 3.23 -2.17
CA PHE A 73 -0.37 3.53 -3.12
C PHE A 73 -1.74 3.80 -2.47
N ALA A 74 -1.89 3.60 -1.15
CA ALA A 74 -3.19 3.62 -0.45
C ALA A 74 -3.90 4.99 -0.40
N ASP A 75 -3.19 6.12 -0.50
CA ASP A 75 -3.83 7.44 -0.26
C ASP A 75 -4.59 7.99 -1.49
N ASP A 76 -5.75 8.59 -1.22
CA ASP A 76 -6.78 8.97 -2.19
C ASP A 76 -6.75 10.49 -2.45
N THR A 77 -5.99 10.91 -3.47
CA THR A 77 -5.67 12.33 -3.68
C THR A 77 -6.65 13.07 -4.58
N ALA A 78 -7.35 12.37 -5.46
CA ALA A 78 -8.30 12.98 -6.38
C ALA A 78 -9.51 13.59 -5.66
N PHE A 79 -10.08 12.91 -4.65
CA PHE A 79 -11.21 13.44 -3.90
C PHE A 79 -10.82 14.64 -3.03
N LYS A 80 -9.62 14.61 -2.43
CA LYS A 80 -9.07 15.77 -1.73
C LYS A 80 -8.87 16.95 -2.69
N SER A 81 -8.39 16.70 -3.91
CA SER A 81 -8.25 17.73 -4.95
C SER A 81 -9.60 18.28 -5.41
N ASP A 82 -10.62 17.42 -5.55
CA ASP A 82 -11.98 17.83 -5.92
C ASP A 82 -12.65 18.66 -4.80
N LEU A 83 -12.35 18.37 -3.54
CA LEU A 83 -12.78 19.18 -2.39
C LEU A 83 -12.10 20.57 -2.38
N VAL A 84 -10.78 20.62 -2.56
CA VAL A 84 -10.01 21.88 -2.53
C VAL A 84 -10.37 22.80 -3.71
N SER A 85 -10.63 22.23 -4.88
CA SER A 85 -11.01 22.99 -6.08
C SER A 85 -12.49 23.38 -6.12
N GLY A 86 -13.30 22.94 -5.16
CA GLY A 86 -14.75 23.10 -5.18
C GLY A 86 -15.46 22.30 -6.28
N TRP A 87 -14.71 21.52 -7.09
CA TRP A 87 -15.25 20.68 -8.14
C TRP A 87 -16.25 19.65 -7.61
N ASN A 88 -16.10 19.23 -6.34
CA ASN A 88 -17.06 18.33 -5.71
C ASN A 88 -18.49 18.87 -5.76
N ASN A 89 -18.68 20.18 -5.51
CA ASN A 89 -19.99 20.84 -5.54
C ASN A 89 -20.62 20.85 -6.94
N TYR A 90 -19.80 21.04 -7.98
CA TYR A 90 -20.24 21.00 -9.38
C TYR A 90 -20.45 19.57 -9.89
N SER A 91 -19.77 18.57 -9.30
CA SER A 91 -19.90 17.17 -9.69
C SER A 91 -21.25 16.56 -9.33
N TYR A 92 -21.96 17.10 -8.34
CA TYR A 92 -23.34 16.71 -8.00
C TYR A 92 -24.37 17.14 -9.06
N VAL A 93 -24.03 18.11 -9.92
CA VAL A 93 -24.88 18.57 -11.03
C VAL A 93 -24.67 17.73 -12.29
N LEU A 94 -23.55 16.99 -12.38
CA LEU A 94 -23.32 15.99 -13.41
C LEU A 94 -24.02 14.67 -13.01
N PRO A 95 -24.48 13.85 -13.97
CA PRO A 95 -25.23 12.63 -13.69
C PRO A 95 -24.31 11.49 -13.23
N LEU A 96 -23.36 11.74 -12.34
CA LEU A 96 -22.42 10.75 -11.82
C LEU A 96 -22.89 10.30 -10.45
N THR A 97 -23.29 9.05 -10.34
CA THR A 97 -23.69 8.48 -9.05
C THR A 97 -22.45 8.27 -8.18
N ALA A 98 -22.59 8.41 -6.86
CA ALA A 98 -21.50 8.19 -5.90
C ALA A 98 -20.86 6.78 -6.05
N ALA A 99 -21.67 5.78 -6.41
CA ALA A 99 -21.23 4.42 -6.69
C ALA A 99 -20.31 4.34 -7.91
N GLU A 100 -20.64 5.01 -9.02
CA GLU A 100 -19.77 5.04 -10.22
C GLU A 100 -18.40 5.67 -9.91
N ARG A 101 -18.36 6.71 -9.07
CA ARG A 101 -17.10 7.35 -8.66
C ARG A 101 -16.24 6.44 -7.79
N ALA A 102 -16.87 5.72 -6.85
CA ALA A 102 -16.16 4.75 -6.01
C ALA A 102 -15.57 3.60 -6.82
N ILE A 103 -16.31 3.07 -7.79
CA ILE A 103 -15.84 1.99 -8.68
C ILE A 103 -14.64 2.45 -9.51
N VAL A 104 -14.70 3.64 -10.11
CA VAL A 104 -13.59 4.17 -10.92
C VAL A 104 -12.32 4.32 -10.08
N LYS A 105 -12.43 4.86 -8.87
CA LYS A 105 -11.29 4.99 -7.95
C LYS A 105 -10.70 3.63 -7.57
N LEU A 106 -11.56 2.67 -7.26
CA LEU A 106 -11.16 1.32 -6.89
C LEU A 106 -10.42 0.63 -8.04
N ILE A 107 -10.88 0.78 -9.29
CA ILE A 107 -10.19 0.26 -10.48
C ILE A 107 -8.81 0.90 -10.65
N CYS A 108 -8.71 2.23 -10.58
CA CYS A 108 -7.43 2.94 -10.69
C CYS A 108 -6.46 2.52 -9.57
N PHE A 109 -6.98 2.36 -8.35
CA PHE A 109 -6.21 1.90 -7.21
C PHE A 109 -5.69 0.48 -7.38
N ILE A 110 -6.55 -0.47 -7.77
CA ILE A 110 -6.17 -1.86 -8.02
C ILE A 110 -5.11 -1.94 -9.13
N GLY A 111 -5.27 -1.18 -10.21
CA GLY A 111 -4.27 -1.12 -11.28
C GLY A 111 -2.90 -0.63 -10.79
N ALA A 112 -2.87 0.46 -10.02
CA ALA A 112 -1.63 1.00 -9.46
C ALA A 112 -0.99 0.06 -8.42
N LEU A 113 -1.81 -0.52 -7.55
CA LEU A 113 -1.38 -1.50 -6.55
C LEU A 113 -0.81 -2.75 -7.23
N GLY A 114 -1.47 -3.27 -8.26
CA GLY A 114 -1.00 -4.43 -9.01
C GLY A 114 0.37 -4.20 -9.65
N ILE A 115 0.58 -3.05 -10.30
CA ILE A 115 1.87 -2.70 -10.89
C ILE A 115 2.96 -2.58 -9.80
N SER A 116 2.65 -1.92 -8.68
CA SER A 116 3.59 -1.75 -7.57
C SER A 116 3.98 -3.08 -6.92
N VAL A 117 3.01 -3.97 -6.72
CA VAL A 117 3.20 -5.31 -6.18
C VAL A 117 4.08 -6.15 -7.10
N LEU A 118 3.78 -6.17 -8.40
CA LEU A 118 4.59 -6.91 -9.38
C LEU A 118 6.04 -6.40 -9.41
N PHE A 119 6.21 -5.08 -9.35
CA PHE A 119 7.53 -4.46 -9.29
C PHE A 119 8.26 -4.83 -8.00
N GLY A 120 7.60 -4.73 -6.84
CA GLY A 120 8.16 -5.12 -5.55
C GLY A 120 8.58 -6.59 -5.51
N MET A 121 7.75 -7.49 -6.05
CA MET A 121 8.07 -8.91 -6.17
C MET A 121 9.32 -9.18 -7.02
N ALA A 122 9.42 -8.52 -8.19
CA ALA A 122 10.61 -8.62 -9.03
C ALA A 122 11.88 -8.18 -8.28
N CYS A 123 11.79 -7.14 -7.46
CA CYS A 123 12.90 -6.66 -6.65
C CYS A 123 13.27 -7.59 -5.50
N VAL A 124 12.30 -8.20 -4.82
CA VAL A 124 12.56 -9.21 -3.79
C VAL A 124 13.28 -10.42 -4.39
N ILE A 125 12.86 -10.87 -5.58
CA ILE A 125 13.55 -11.94 -6.32
C ILE A 125 15.00 -11.54 -6.62
N LEU A 126 15.22 -10.31 -7.12
CA LEU A 126 16.56 -9.82 -7.44
C LEU A 126 17.47 -9.74 -6.21
N ILE A 127 16.97 -9.24 -5.07
CA ILE A 127 17.76 -9.13 -3.83
C ILE A 127 18.13 -10.51 -3.30
N ASN A 128 17.20 -11.46 -3.31
CA ASN A 128 17.49 -12.84 -2.90
C ASN A 128 18.52 -13.50 -3.83
N LEU A 129 18.43 -13.25 -5.14
CA LEU A 129 19.41 -13.73 -6.10
C LEU A 129 20.82 -13.15 -5.85
N ILE A 130 20.92 -11.84 -5.60
CA ILE A 130 22.20 -11.16 -5.30
C ILE A 130 22.80 -11.68 -3.98
N ALA A 131 21.96 -11.96 -2.99
CA ALA A 131 22.40 -12.48 -1.71
C ALA A 131 22.67 -13.99 -1.67
N GLY A 132 22.35 -14.72 -2.74
CA GLY A 132 22.44 -16.17 -2.78
C GLY A 132 21.44 -16.88 -1.87
N THR A 133 20.36 -16.20 -1.46
CA THR A 133 19.29 -16.75 -0.62
C THR A 133 18.14 -17.27 -1.47
N GLN A 134 17.45 -18.31 -0.99
CA GLN A 134 16.28 -18.86 -1.68
C GLN A 134 15.05 -17.99 -1.46
N PHE A 135 14.22 -17.88 -2.51
CA PHE A 135 12.92 -17.24 -2.40
C PHE A 135 11.94 -18.16 -1.67
N GLU A 136 11.44 -17.71 -0.52
CA GLU A 136 10.52 -18.49 0.31
C GLU A 136 9.05 -18.21 -0.05
N ILE A 137 8.20 -19.25 -0.05
CA ILE A 137 6.76 -19.13 -0.30
C ILE A 137 6.08 -18.19 0.71
N GLY A 138 6.63 -18.07 1.92
CA GLY A 138 6.13 -17.18 2.96
C GLY A 138 6.00 -15.72 2.51
N TYR A 139 6.87 -15.26 1.60
CA TYR A 139 6.77 -13.89 1.06
C TYR A 139 5.48 -13.68 0.25
N VAL A 140 5.07 -14.69 -0.52
CA VAL A 140 3.84 -14.64 -1.33
C VAL A 140 2.61 -14.62 -0.43
N VAL A 141 2.61 -15.45 0.62
CA VAL A 141 1.50 -15.49 1.59
C VAL A 141 1.37 -14.14 2.31
N LEU A 142 2.48 -13.58 2.79
CA LEU A 142 2.50 -12.27 3.44
C LEU A 142 1.99 -11.16 2.52
N LEU A 143 2.36 -11.23 1.24
CA LEU A 143 1.90 -10.28 0.22
C LEU A 143 0.38 -10.32 0.04
N PHE A 144 -0.23 -11.50 -0.06
CA PHE A 144 -1.69 -11.63 -0.14
C PHE A 144 -2.38 -11.05 1.09
N ILE A 145 -1.88 -11.35 2.30
CA ILE A 145 -2.40 -10.80 3.56
C ILE A 145 -2.32 -9.27 3.56
N LEU A 146 -1.20 -8.69 3.12
CA LEU A 146 -1.02 -7.23 3.05
C LEU A 146 -1.97 -6.59 2.04
N ILE A 147 -2.15 -7.20 0.87
CA ILE A 147 -3.07 -6.72 -0.17
C ILE A 147 -4.50 -6.73 0.34
N ASP A 148 -4.95 -7.83 0.94
CA ASP A 148 -6.30 -7.96 1.50
C ASP A 148 -6.53 -6.91 2.59
N PHE A 149 -5.56 -6.74 3.48
CA PHE A 149 -5.62 -5.75 4.54
C PHE A 149 -5.73 -4.31 3.98
N ILE A 150 -4.96 -3.98 2.95
CA ILE A 150 -4.97 -2.65 2.33
C ILE A 150 -6.27 -2.40 1.56
N LEU A 151 -6.79 -3.40 0.84
CA LEU A 151 -8.07 -3.28 0.16
C LEU A 151 -9.21 -3.07 1.16
N LEU A 152 -9.23 -3.84 2.24
CA LEU A 152 -10.26 -3.75 3.28
C LEU A 152 -10.19 -2.39 4.00
N SER A 153 -8.99 -1.96 4.38
CA SER A 153 -8.80 -0.63 5.01
C SER A 153 -9.19 0.52 4.07
N LYS A 154 -8.89 0.42 2.77
CA LYS A 154 -9.31 1.41 1.78
C LYS A 154 -10.83 1.48 1.65
N ILE A 155 -11.52 0.34 1.59
CA ILE A 155 -13.00 0.30 1.53
C ILE A 155 -13.61 0.97 2.77
N ILE A 156 -13.08 0.68 3.97
CA ILE A 156 -13.55 1.31 5.21
C ILE A 156 -13.32 2.82 5.15
N ILE A 157 -12.10 3.27 4.85
CA ILE A 157 -11.75 4.69 4.82
C ILE A 157 -12.58 5.44 3.77
N ASP A 158 -12.72 4.90 2.55
CA ASP A 158 -13.49 5.52 1.48
C ASP A 158 -14.98 5.64 1.86
N SER A 159 -15.53 4.68 2.60
CA SER A 159 -16.92 4.72 3.09
C SER A 159 -17.20 5.90 4.03
N PHE A 160 -16.19 6.34 4.79
CA PHE A 160 -16.26 7.53 5.65
C PHE A 160 -15.90 8.81 4.89
N VAL A 161 -14.82 8.76 4.12
CA VAL A 161 -14.27 9.92 3.41
C VAL A 161 -15.22 10.44 2.34
N LEU A 162 -15.92 9.56 1.61
CA LEU A 162 -16.88 9.97 0.57
C LEU A 162 -18.10 10.73 1.12
N ARG A 163 -18.30 10.74 2.45
CA ARG A 163 -19.36 11.53 3.11
C ARG A 163 -18.96 12.98 3.39
N ALA A 164 -17.66 13.30 3.30
CA ALA A 164 -17.17 14.64 3.61
C ALA A 164 -17.56 15.65 2.53
N ARG A 165 -18.04 16.84 2.95
CA ARG A 165 -18.39 17.94 2.05
C ARG A 165 -17.31 19.02 1.99
N ASN A 166 -16.53 19.16 3.06
CA ASN A 166 -15.47 20.16 3.21
C ASN A 166 -14.10 19.53 3.51
N THR A 167 -13.02 20.30 3.34
CA THR A 167 -11.65 19.84 3.60
C THR A 167 -11.37 19.51 5.07
N ASP A 168 -12.01 20.19 6.00
CA ASP A 168 -11.85 19.94 7.44
C ASP A 168 -12.59 18.66 7.87
N GLU A 169 -13.78 18.45 7.32
CA GLU A 169 -14.52 17.20 7.48
C GLU A 169 -13.77 16.01 6.87
N TYR A 170 -13.13 16.19 5.71
CA TYR A 170 -12.31 15.16 5.08
C TYR A 170 -11.21 14.66 6.00
N LYS A 171 -10.46 15.57 6.65
CA LYS A 171 -9.40 15.18 7.60
C LYS A 171 -9.98 14.44 8.80
N LYS A 172 -11.10 14.93 9.35
CA LYS A 172 -11.76 14.30 10.50
C LYS A 172 -12.29 12.91 10.16
N MET A 173 -12.96 12.75 9.02
CA MET A 173 -13.51 11.47 8.54
C MET A 173 -12.41 10.48 8.17
N LYS A 174 -11.32 10.94 7.54
CA LYS A 174 -10.14 10.11 7.27
C LYS A 174 -9.52 9.58 8.56
N ASN A 175 -9.29 10.45 9.55
CA ASN A 175 -8.73 10.04 10.84
C ASN A 175 -9.66 9.07 11.59
N THR A 176 -10.97 9.29 11.52
CA THR A 176 -11.97 8.40 12.13
C THR A 176 -11.97 7.02 11.46
N GLY A 177 -11.94 6.97 10.12
CA GLY A 177 -11.82 5.72 9.36
C GLY A 177 -10.52 4.97 9.65
N SER A 178 -9.40 5.69 9.76
CA SER A 178 -8.11 5.11 10.16
C SER A 178 -8.13 4.56 11.59
N PHE A 179 -8.78 5.26 12.53
CA PHE A 179 -8.91 4.80 13.91
C PHE A 179 -9.76 3.52 14.00
N ILE A 180 -10.84 3.43 13.23
CA ILE A 180 -11.69 2.22 13.15
C ILE A 180 -10.90 1.05 12.54
N CYS A 181 -10.11 1.28 11.48
CA CYS A 181 -9.23 0.26 10.93
C CYS A 181 -8.22 -0.24 11.97
N LEU A 182 -7.53 0.67 12.68
CA LEU A 182 -6.57 0.32 13.72
C LEU A 182 -7.22 -0.47 14.87
N ALA A 183 -8.39 -0.02 15.35
CA ALA A 183 -9.13 -0.71 16.40
C ALA A 183 -9.57 -2.11 15.97
N SER A 184 -10.03 -2.28 14.71
CA SER A 184 -10.39 -3.58 14.16
C SER A 184 -9.18 -4.53 14.05
N LEU A 185 -8.01 -3.99 13.67
CA LEU A 185 -6.75 -4.73 13.60
C LEU A 185 -6.33 -5.25 14.97
N ILE A 186 -6.38 -4.38 15.99
CA ILE A 186 -6.05 -4.72 17.37
C ILE A 186 -7.01 -5.79 17.90
N CYS A 187 -8.31 -5.70 17.59
CA CYS A 187 -9.26 -6.72 17.98
C CYS A 187 -8.96 -8.07 17.32
N ILE A 188 -8.65 -8.09 16.01
CA ILE A 188 -8.30 -9.31 15.28
C ILE A 188 -7.02 -9.93 15.83
N THR A 189 -5.98 -9.14 16.10
CA THR A 189 -4.73 -9.65 16.67
C THR A 189 -4.93 -10.19 18.08
N LEU A 190 -5.74 -9.53 18.92
CA LEU A 190 -6.10 -10.04 20.25
C LEU A 190 -6.87 -11.36 20.17
N VAL A 191 -7.78 -11.52 19.21
CA VAL A 191 -8.50 -12.78 18.97
C VAL A 191 -7.54 -13.88 18.51
N ILE A 192 -6.63 -13.58 17.58
CA ILE A 192 -5.63 -14.54 17.11
C ILE A 192 -4.71 -14.97 18.25
N LEU A 193 -4.24 -14.03 19.06
CA LEU A 193 -3.38 -14.33 20.22
C LEU A 193 -4.10 -15.21 21.25
N LYS A 194 -5.37 -14.91 21.51
CA LYS A 194 -6.22 -15.73 22.39
C LYS A 194 -6.47 -17.13 21.83
N CYS A 195 -6.71 -17.25 20.51
CA CYS A 195 -6.84 -18.54 19.82
C CYS A 195 -5.52 -19.33 19.75
N ALA A 196 -4.37 -18.64 19.75
CA ALA A 196 -3.04 -19.24 19.77
C ALA A 196 -2.57 -19.65 21.18
N GLY A 197 -3.41 -19.48 22.21
CA GLY A 197 -3.11 -19.90 23.58
C GLY A 197 -2.25 -18.92 24.39
N PHE A 198 -2.09 -17.68 23.93
CA PHE A 198 -1.52 -16.62 24.76
C PHE A 198 -2.62 -16.03 25.65
N ASP A 199 -2.68 -16.52 26.90
CA ASP A 199 -3.54 -15.94 27.93
C ASP A 199 -2.97 -14.58 28.38
N PHE A 200 -3.73 -13.51 28.14
CA PHE A 200 -3.47 -12.16 28.66
C PHE A 200 -3.96 -11.99 30.11
N ALA A 201 -4.06 -13.08 30.88
CA ALA A 201 -4.42 -13.05 32.28
C ALA A 201 -3.14 -12.93 33.14
N ALA A 202 -2.78 -11.70 33.47
CA ALA A 202 -2.04 -11.35 34.68
C ALA A 202 -2.75 -10.16 35.33
#